data_AF-A0A8H6GUJ5-F1
#
_entry.id   AF-A0A8H6GUJ5-F1
#
_cell.length_a   1.000
_cell.length_b   1.000
_cell.length_c   1.000
_cell.angle_alpha   90.00
_cell.angle_beta   90.00
_cell.angle_gamma   90.00
#
_symmetry.space_group_name_H-M   'P 1'
#
loop_
_entity.id
_entity.type
_entity.pdbx_description
1 polymer ?
#
loop_
_entity_poly.entity_id
_entity_poly.type
_entity_poly.pdbx_seq_one_letter_code
_entity_poly.pdbx_strand_id
1 'polypeptide(L)'
;MSDLDKAIAQLRACRPIPEAQVRELCHKARELLIEEGNVVTVSAPVTICGDIHGQFHDLMELFRVGGDVPDTNYLFMGDFVDRGFYSLESFLLLLCLKVRYPDRMTLIRGNHESRQITTVYGFYDECIRKYGSANVWRYCCDIFDYLALGAIVLGASNTMSPGVEPVDDETEIEVCDQNGSIMSRFPRRRPDDSSQDQIQSPGGTAMDKTGPPGSGASGSSGGSVGNPAGAVLCVHGGLSPLVDTVDKIRLIDRKQEVPHEGAMCDLLWSDPDEIDGWGLSPRGAGFLFGADIVKVFNHRNDLSLIARAHQLVMEGFKEMFDASIVTVWSAPNYCYRCGNVAAVLELSEDESGTGLFARSNGDVGRSDGGTGVMMEGGMPPRSGPARRYRVFQAAPQDSRGMPAKKPVADYFL
;
A
#
# COMPACT_ATOMS: atom_id res chain seq x y z
N MET A 1 -19.59 -14.94 22.64
CA MET A 1 -18.38 -14.89 21.79
C MET A 1 -18.57 -15.89 20.67
N SER A 2 -18.64 -15.42 19.42
CA SER A 2 -18.82 -16.29 18.26
C SER A 2 -17.57 -17.18 18.07
N ASP A 3 -17.69 -18.26 17.29
CA ASP A 3 -16.52 -19.10 16.99
C ASP A 3 -15.44 -18.33 16.21
N LEU A 4 -15.84 -17.32 15.42
CA LEU A 4 -14.92 -16.41 14.75
C LEU A 4 -14.16 -15.52 15.75
N ASP A 5 -14.83 -14.97 16.76
CA ASP A 5 -14.16 -14.15 17.79
C ASP A 5 -13.16 -14.99 18.61
N LYS A 6 -13.47 -16.27 18.86
CA LYS A 6 -12.52 -17.21 19.51
C LYS A 6 -11.31 -17.47 18.62
N ALA A 7 -11.52 -17.67 17.31
CA ALA A 7 -10.43 -17.84 16.36
C ALA A 7 -9.54 -16.59 16.29
N ILE A 8 -10.13 -15.39 16.26
CA ILE A 8 -9.40 -14.12 16.34
C ILE A 8 -8.56 -14.05 17.61
N ALA A 9 -9.15 -14.34 18.78
CA ALA A 9 -8.42 -14.32 20.05
C ALA A 9 -7.27 -15.34 20.09
N GLN A 10 -7.48 -16.53 19.51
CA GLN A 10 -6.46 -17.57 19.41
C GLN A 10 -5.31 -17.18 18.49
N LEU A 11 -5.63 -16.63 17.31
CA LEU A 11 -4.64 -16.15 16.34
C LEU A 11 -3.89 -14.93 16.85
N ARG A 12 -4.54 -13.98 17.53
CA ARG A 12 -3.87 -12.84 18.21
C ARG A 12 -2.86 -13.31 19.26
N ALA A 13 -3.09 -14.46 19.88
CA ALA A 13 -2.14 -15.11 20.78
C ALA A 13 -1.06 -15.92 20.04
N CYS A 14 -0.92 -15.75 18.73
CA CYS A 14 -0.01 -16.48 17.84
C CYS A 14 -0.17 -18.01 17.92
N ARG A 15 -1.41 -18.50 18.09
CA ARG A 15 -1.71 -19.93 18.14
C ARG A 15 -2.49 -20.37 16.90
N PRO A 16 -2.10 -21.47 16.24
CA PRO A 16 -2.81 -21.98 15.09
C PRO A 16 -4.21 -22.46 15.49
N ILE A 17 -5.19 -22.29 14.60
CA ILE A 17 -6.56 -22.79 14.75
C ILE A 17 -6.70 -24.18 14.10
N PRO A 18 -7.66 -25.03 14.49
CA PRO A 18 -7.85 -26.34 13.87
C PRO A 18 -8.10 -26.28 12.34
N GLU A 19 -7.61 -27.27 11.57
CA GLU A 19 -7.77 -27.32 10.10
C GLU A 19 -9.23 -27.14 9.64
N ALA A 20 -10.18 -27.72 10.39
CA ALA A 20 -11.61 -27.57 10.10
C ALA A 20 -12.08 -26.10 10.18
N GLN A 21 -11.56 -25.33 11.14
CA GLN A 21 -11.86 -23.90 11.28
C GLN A 21 -11.18 -23.08 10.19
N VAL A 22 -9.95 -23.44 9.78
CA VAL A 22 -9.29 -22.81 8.62
C VAL A 22 -10.15 -22.99 7.37
N ARG A 23 -10.60 -24.22 7.10
CA ARG A 23 -11.46 -24.51 5.95
C ARG A 23 -12.76 -23.71 5.96
N GLU A 24 -13.42 -23.64 7.11
CA GLU A 24 -14.66 -22.87 7.27
C GLU A 24 -14.42 -21.36 7.08
N LEU A 25 -13.32 -20.83 7.63
CA LEU A 25 -12.93 -19.43 7.44
C LEU A 25 -12.70 -19.12 5.95
N CYS A 26 -11.93 -19.94 5.25
CA CYS A 26 -11.71 -19.78 3.81
C CYS A 26 -13.04 -19.82 3.04
N HIS A 27 -13.96 -20.73 3.38
CA HIS A 27 -15.29 -20.74 2.72
C HIS A 27 -16.05 -19.43 2.90
N LYS A 28 -16.13 -18.89 4.13
CA LYS A 28 -16.79 -17.61 4.41
C LYS A 28 -16.08 -16.44 3.72
N ALA A 29 -14.76 -16.43 3.71
CA ALA A 29 -14.00 -15.39 3.04
C ALA A 29 -14.21 -15.42 1.52
N ARG A 30 -14.28 -16.60 0.90
CA ARG A 30 -14.56 -16.75 -0.53
C ARG A 30 -15.93 -16.17 -0.91
N GLU A 31 -16.96 -16.41 -0.08
CA GLU A 31 -18.31 -15.85 -0.29
C GLU A 31 -18.31 -14.32 -0.29
N LEU A 32 -17.45 -13.68 0.50
CA LEU A 32 -17.30 -12.22 0.50
C LEU A 32 -16.46 -11.72 -0.68
N LEU A 33 -15.28 -12.30 -0.87
CA LEU A 33 -14.29 -11.83 -1.86
C LEU A 33 -14.75 -12.04 -3.30
N ILE A 34 -15.68 -12.98 -3.56
CA ILE A 34 -16.24 -13.18 -4.91
C ILE A 34 -17.12 -12.01 -5.38
N GLU A 35 -17.73 -11.28 -4.44
CA GLU A 35 -18.59 -10.12 -4.71
C GLU A 35 -17.77 -8.84 -4.93
N GLU A 36 -16.51 -8.81 -4.47
CA GLU A 36 -15.62 -7.69 -4.67
C GLU A 36 -15.15 -7.57 -6.14
N GLY A 37 -15.08 -6.34 -6.66
CA GLY A 37 -14.46 -6.06 -7.95
C GLY A 37 -12.94 -6.16 -7.89
N ASN A 38 -12.26 -6.17 -9.04
CA ASN A 38 -10.78 -6.17 -9.05
C ASN A 38 -10.17 -4.89 -8.49
N VAL A 39 -10.92 -3.78 -8.54
CA VAL A 39 -10.57 -2.50 -7.92
C VAL A 39 -11.66 -2.16 -6.90
N VAL A 40 -11.36 -2.39 -5.63
CA VAL A 40 -12.29 -2.13 -4.53
C VAL A 40 -12.33 -0.63 -4.22
N THR A 41 -13.51 -0.06 -3.98
CA THR A 41 -13.61 1.33 -3.54
C THR A 41 -13.55 1.39 -2.02
N VAL A 42 -12.68 2.24 -1.49
CA VAL A 42 -12.47 2.44 -0.05
C VAL A 42 -12.67 3.93 0.25
N SER A 43 -13.35 4.24 1.34
CA SER A 43 -13.53 5.64 1.77
C SER A 43 -12.51 5.98 2.86
N ALA A 44 -11.99 7.20 2.83
CA ALA A 44 -11.29 7.75 3.98
C ALA A 44 -12.27 7.92 5.17
N PRO A 45 -11.80 7.85 6.44
CA PRO A 45 -10.40 7.68 6.83
C PRO A 45 -9.93 6.24 6.61
N VAL A 46 -8.66 6.02 6.25
CA VAL A 46 -8.10 4.68 6.06
C VAL A 46 -6.61 4.63 6.36
N THR A 47 -6.17 3.53 6.97
CA THR A 47 -4.76 3.18 7.18
C THR A 47 -4.33 2.15 6.14
N ILE A 48 -3.37 2.55 5.29
CA ILE A 48 -2.81 1.76 4.21
C ILE A 48 -1.51 1.10 4.68
N CYS A 49 -1.42 -0.22 4.49
CA CYS A 49 -0.29 -1.06 4.90
C CYS A 49 0.37 -1.72 3.69
N GLY A 50 1.69 -1.82 3.71
CA GLY A 50 2.47 -2.60 2.74
C GLY A 50 2.70 -4.04 3.20
N ASP A 51 3.84 -4.59 2.78
CA ASP A 51 4.23 -5.99 2.98
C ASP A 51 4.34 -6.38 4.47
N ILE A 52 3.94 -7.62 4.78
CA ILE A 52 3.95 -8.19 6.14
C ILE A 52 4.87 -9.42 6.24
N HIS A 53 4.90 -10.27 5.20
CA HIS A 53 5.78 -11.43 5.07
C HIS A 53 5.88 -12.32 6.32
N GLY A 54 4.73 -12.68 6.87
CA GLY A 54 4.63 -13.57 8.03
C GLY A 54 5.35 -13.12 9.29
N GLN A 55 5.66 -11.82 9.42
CA GLN A 55 6.21 -11.22 10.62
C GLN A 55 5.10 -10.89 11.64
N PHE A 56 4.44 -11.92 12.17
CA PHE A 56 3.23 -11.79 13.00
C PHE A 56 3.36 -10.81 14.18
N HIS A 57 4.49 -10.83 14.90
CA HIS A 57 4.68 -9.93 16.04
C HIS A 57 4.77 -8.47 15.62
N ASP A 58 5.28 -8.20 14.41
CA ASP A 58 5.33 -6.85 13.86
C ASP A 58 3.96 -6.43 13.29
N LEU A 59 3.15 -7.38 12.82
CA LEU A 59 1.73 -7.12 12.52
C LEU A 59 0.96 -6.70 13.79
N MET A 60 1.29 -7.25 14.97
CA MET A 60 0.67 -6.81 16.23
C MET A 60 1.11 -5.39 16.59
N GLU A 61 2.38 -5.06 16.33
CA GLU A 61 2.90 -3.71 16.48
C GLU A 61 2.22 -2.72 15.52
N LEU A 62 1.96 -3.13 14.29
CA LEU A 62 1.22 -2.35 13.30
C LEU A 62 -0.18 -1.97 13.80
N PHE A 63 -0.94 -2.91 14.35
CA PHE A 63 -2.26 -2.61 14.95
C PHE A 63 -2.16 -1.75 16.20
N ARG A 64 -1.07 -1.88 16.96
CA ARG A 64 -0.82 -1.03 18.13
C ARG A 64 -0.57 0.43 17.74
N VAL A 65 0.11 0.65 16.61
CA VAL A 65 0.47 1.97 16.08
C VAL A 65 -0.65 2.61 15.27
N GLY A 66 -1.33 1.85 14.40
CA GLY A 66 -2.41 2.34 13.53
C GLY A 66 -3.80 2.32 14.18
N GLY A 67 -3.95 1.72 15.37
CA GLY A 67 -5.24 1.50 16.02
C GLY A 67 -5.86 0.15 15.65
N ASP A 68 -6.77 -0.34 16.48
CA ASP A 68 -7.36 -1.67 16.28
C ASP A 68 -8.67 -1.60 15.48
N VAL A 69 -9.01 -2.69 14.80
CA VAL A 69 -10.32 -2.86 14.18
C VAL A 69 -11.37 -3.19 15.25
N PRO A 70 -12.61 -2.66 15.16
CA PRO A 70 -13.20 -1.98 14.02
C PRO A 70 -13.08 -0.44 14.02
N ASP A 71 -12.37 0.15 14.97
CA ASP A 71 -12.30 1.60 15.12
C ASP A 71 -11.47 2.25 13.99
N THR A 72 -10.44 1.54 13.50
CA THR A 72 -9.63 1.94 12.33
C THR A 72 -10.04 1.15 11.08
N ASN A 73 -10.15 1.84 9.93
CA ASN A 73 -10.29 1.20 8.61
C ASN A 73 -8.91 0.84 8.05
N TYR A 74 -8.77 -0.34 7.46
CA TYR A 74 -7.51 -0.84 6.92
C TYR A 74 -7.58 -1.24 5.46
N LEU A 75 -6.52 -0.94 4.72
CA LEU A 75 -6.23 -1.45 3.38
C LEU A 75 -4.83 -2.06 3.38
N PHE A 76 -4.71 -3.38 3.23
CA PHE A 76 -3.41 -4.04 3.10
C PHE A 76 -3.08 -4.35 1.65
N MET A 77 -1.88 -3.97 1.22
CA MET A 77 -1.40 -4.05 -0.16
C MET A 77 -0.72 -5.38 -0.50
N GLY A 78 -1.11 -6.50 0.12
CA GLY A 78 -0.60 -7.83 -0.21
C GLY A 78 0.68 -8.23 0.52
N ASP A 79 1.29 -9.34 0.08
CA ASP A 79 2.50 -9.94 0.63
C ASP A 79 2.38 -10.24 2.13
N PHE A 80 1.34 -11.02 2.45
CA PHE A 80 1.03 -11.47 3.79
C PHE A 80 1.93 -12.62 4.24
N VAL A 81 2.36 -13.44 3.29
CA VAL A 81 3.00 -14.74 3.51
C VAL A 81 4.45 -14.79 3.04
N ASP A 82 5.07 -15.95 3.27
CA ASP A 82 6.47 -16.28 3.03
C ASP A 82 7.45 -15.51 3.93
N ARG A 83 8.72 -15.94 3.89
CA ARG A 83 9.89 -15.31 4.55
C ARG A 83 9.89 -15.43 6.08
N GLY A 84 8.86 -14.91 6.74
CA GLY A 84 8.65 -15.00 8.17
C GLY A 84 8.14 -16.39 8.59
N PHE A 85 8.20 -16.67 9.88
CA PHE A 85 7.86 -17.99 10.43
C PHE A 85 6.38 -18.16 10.78
N TYR A 86 5.61 -17.08 10.68
CA TYR A 86 4.23 -16.97 11.13
C TYR A 86 3.33 -16.41 10.03
N SER A 87 3.60 -16.81 8.77
CA SER A 87 2.79 -16.44 7.60
C SER A 87 1.35 -16.88 7.78
N LEU A 88 1.14 -18.07 8.33
CA LEU A 88 -0.19 -18.61 8.50
C LEU A 88 -0.98 -17.87 9.57
N GLU A 89 -0.41 -17.58 10.74
CA GLU A 89 -1.11 -16.80 11.76
C GLU A 89 -1.40 -15.38 11.27
N SER A 90 -0.45 -14.77 10.53
CA SER A 90 -0.62 -13.43 9.95
C SER A 90 -1.77 -13.39 8.95
N PHE A 91 -1.74 -14.26 7.94
CA PHE A 91 -2.78 -14.30 6.91
C PHE A 91 -4.15 -14.71 7.48
N LEU A 92 -4.22 -15.74 8.33
CA LEU A 92 -5.49 -16.17 8.92
C LEU A 92 -6.08 -15.11 9.85
N LEU A 93 -5.25 -14.34 10.57
CA LEU A 93 -5.76 -13.23 11.39
C LEU A 93 -6.38 -12.16 10.50
N LEU A 94 -5.68 -11.71 9.47
CA LEU A 94 -6.20 -10.72 8.51
C LEU A 94 -7.49 -11.21 7.84
N LEU A 95 -7.54 -12.48 7.45
CA LEU A 95 -8.73 -13.10 6.85
C LEU A 95 -9.90 -13.18 7.84
N CYS A 96 -9.64 -13.53 9.10
CA CYS A 96 -10.65 -13.48 10.17
C CYS A 96 -11.21 -12.06 10.35
N LEU A 97 -10.33 -11.05 10.37
CA LEU A 97 -10.74 -9.65 10.49
C LEU A 97 -11.55 -9.18 9.28
N LYS A 98 -11.17 -9.61 8.07
CA LYS A 98 -11.96 -9.38 6.84
C LYS A 98 -13.36 -9.98 6.95
N VAL A 99 -13.48 -11.23 7.37
CA VAL A 99 -14.79 -11.90 7.52
C VAL A 99 -15.62 -11.25 8.63
N ARG A 100 -14.96 -10.79 9.70
CA ARG A 100 -15.63 -10.18 10.86
C ARG A 100 -16.07 -8.74 10.61
N TYR A 101 -15.29 -7.99 9.84
CA TYR A 101 -15.47 -6.56 9.56
C TYR A 101 -15.25 -6.26 8.07
N PRO A 102 -16.13 -6.76 7.18
CA PRO A 102 -15.92 -6.72 5.73
C PRO A 102 -15.80 -5.29 5.18
N ASP A 103 -16.48 -4.32 5.79
CA ASP A 103 -16.47 -2.90 5.40
C ASP A 103 -15.29 -2.10 6.00
N ARG A 104 -14.53 -2.71 6.93
CA ARG A 104 -13.42 -2.04 7.64
C ARG A 104 -12.05 -2.59 7.25
N MET A 105 -12.01 -3.71 6.55
CA MET A 105 -10.78 -4.40 6.18
C MET A 105 -10.78 -4.70 4.68
N THR A 106 -9.84 -4.13 3.94
CA THR A 106 -9.62 -4.40 2.52
C THR A 106 -8.28 -5.10 2.36
N LEU A 107 -8.28 -6.23 1.65
CA LEU A 107 -7.08 -7.02 1.36
C LEU A 107 -6.94 -7.11 -0.16
N ILE A 108 -5.85 -6.57 -0.71
CA ILE A 108 -5.50 -6.79 -2.12
C ILE A 108 -4.37 -7.81 -2.22
N ARG A 109 -4.22 -8.41 -3.40
CA ARG A 109 -3.26 -9.49 -3.66
C ARG A 109 -1.85 -8.91 -3.83
N GLY A 110 -0.85 -9.55 -3.23
CA GLY A 110 0.56 -9.35 -3.54
C GLY A 110 1.12 -10.46 -4.43
N ASN A 111 2.39 -10.36 -4.82
CA ASN A 111 2.99 -11.38 -5.68
C ASN A 111 3.27 -12.69 -4.91
N HIS A 112 3.39 -12.63 -3.58
CA HIS A 112 3.56 -13.82 -2.73
C HIS A 112 2.28 -14.61 -2.51
N GLU A 113 1.10 -14.05 -2.79
CA GLU A 113 -0.17 -14.78 -2.78
C GLU A 113 -0.35 -15.61 -4.07
N SER A 114 0.65 -16.46 -4.36
CA SER A 114 0.80 -17.31 -5.54
C SER A 114 1.22 -18.72 -5.13
N ARG A 115 0.68 -19.74 -5.81
CA ARG A 115 1.08 -21.14 -5.56
C ARG A 115 2.55 -21.37 -5.87
N GLN A 116 3.08 -20.76 -6.94
CA GLN A 116 4.46 -20.96 -7.35
C GLN A 116 5.44 -20.34 -6.34
N ILE A 117 5.16 -19.10 -5.92
CA ILE A 117 6.02 -18.37 -4.98
C ILE A 117 6.01 -19.04 -3.60
N THR A 118 4.84 -19.38 -3.08
CA THR A 118 4.71 -20.00 -1.74
C THR A 118 5.34 -21.38 -1.60
N THR A 119 5.47 -22.13 -2.69
CA THR A 119 6.19 -23.42 -2.69
C THR A 119 7.70 -23.29 -2.53
N VAL A 120 8.24 -22.12 -2.84
CA VAL A 120 9.68 -21.86 -2.76
C VAL A 120 10.01 -21.08 -1.49
N TYR A 121 9.21 -20.07 -1.11
CA TYR A 121 9.64 -19.06 -0.15
C TYR A 121 9.15 -19.25 1.30
N GLY A 122 8.57 -20.40 1.60
CA GLY A 122 8.43 -20.94 2.95
C GLY A 122 7.00 -21.18 3.43
N PHE A 123 5.98 -20.57 2.83
CA PHE A 123 4.59 -20.73 3.29
C PHE A 123 4.07 -22.16 3.12
N TYR A 124 4.42 -22.84 2.03
CA TYR A 124 4.07 -24.25 1.82
C TYR A 124 4.63 -25.14 2.94
N ASP A 125 5.93 -25.01 3.22
CA ASP A 125 6.62 -25.77 4.26
C ASP A 125 6.10 -25.44 5.66
N GLU A 126 5.76 -24.16 5.92
CA GLU A 126 5.11 -23.74 7.14
C GLU A 126 3.77 -24.46 7.36
N CYS A 127 2.91 -24.51 6.34
CA CYS A 127 1.62 -25.18 6.41
C CYS A 127 1.77 -26.68 6.70
N ILE A 128 2.66 -27.36 5.98
CA ILE A 128 2.94 -28.79 6.19
C ILE A 128 3.46 -29.05 7.59
N ARG A 129 4.41 -28.24 8.07
CA ARG A 129 4.99 -28.40 9.40
C ARG A 129 3.94 -28.22 10.51
N LYS A 130 2.99 -27.28 10.35
CA LYS A 130 1.97 -26.99 11.38
C LYS A 130 0.78 -27.95 11.37
N TYR A 131 0.40 -28.50 10.20
CA TYR A 131 -0.83 -29.30 10.06
C TYR A 131 -0.59 -30.73 9.57
N GLY A 132 0.64 -31.09 9.20
CA GLY A 132 0.98 -32.43 8.70
C GLY A 132 0.48 -32.74 7.28
N SER A 133 -0.16 -31.79 6.61
CA SER A 133 -0.68 -31.95 5.24
C SER A 133 -0.67 -30.64 4.46
N ALA A 134 -0.80 -30.71 3.14
CA ALA A 134 -0.90 -29.55 2.27
C ALA A 134 -2.32 -28.96 2.17
N ASN A 135 -3.29 -29.45 2.95
CA ASN A 135 -4.69 -29.01 2.84
C ASN A 135 -4.86 -27.52 3.19
N VAL A 136 -4.27 -27.08 4.30
CA VAL A 136 -4.31 -25.68 4.73
C VAL A 136 -3.69 -24.75 3.69
N TRP A 137 -2.55 -25.15 3.10
CA TRP A 137 -1.93 -24.40 2.01
C TRP A 137 -2.87 -24.28 0.80
N ARG A 138 -3.51 -25.38 0.39
CA ARG A 138 -4.50 -25.36 -0.71
C ARG A 138 -5.67 -24.41 -0.39
N TYR A 139 -6.22 -24.48 0.82
CA TYR A 139 -7.31 -23.60 1.22
C TYR A 139 -6.92 -22.12 1.16
N CYS A 140 -5.69 -21.77 1.57
CA CYS A 140 -5.21 -20.40 1.49
C CYS A 140 -4.96 -19.97 0.04
N CYS A 141 -4.30 -20.80 -0.77
CA CYS A 141 -4.07 -20.50 -2.19
C CYS A 141 -5.37 -20.34 -2.99
N ASP A 142 -6.40 -21.11 -2.67
CA ASP A 142 -7.71 -20.94 -3.29
C ASP A 142 -8.34 -19.59 -2.92
N ILE A 143 -8.03 -19.00 -1.76
CA ILE A 143 -8.48 -17.66 -1.37
C ILE A 143 -7.67 -16.57 -2.07
N PHE A 144 -6.37 -16.79 -2.28
CA PHE A 144 -5.51 -15.83 -2.97
C PHE A 144 -6.06 -15.45 -4.34
N ASP A 145 -6.67 -16.39 -5.06
CA ASP A 145 -7.29 -16.15 -6.37
C ASP A 145 -8.47 -15.17 -6.33
N TYR A 146 -9.11 -14.98 -5.16
CA TYR A 146 -10.26 -14.08 -5.02
C TYR A 146 -9.89 -12.68 -4.53
N LEU A 147 -8.68 -12.49 -4.01
CA LEU A 147 -8.20 -11.18 -3.55
C LEU A 147 -8.20 -10.17 -4.70
N ALA A 148 -8.64 -8.95 -4.42
CA ALA A 148 -8.68 -7.87 -5.42
C ALA A 148 -7.25 -7.51 -5.90
N LEU A 149 -7.14 -6.95 -7.11
CA LEU A 149 -5.85 -6.57 -7.70
C LEU A 149 -5.43 -5.14 -7.33
N GLY A 150 -6.38 -4.33 -6.88
CA GLY A 150 -6.12 -2.99 -6.39
C GLY A 150 -7.33 -2.40 -5.67
N ALA A 151 -7.18 -1.17 -5.24
CA ALA A 151 -8.23 -0.40 -4.59
C ALA A 151 -8.13 1.08 -4.98
N ILE A 152 -9.24 1.80 -4.92
CA ILE A 152 -9.30 3.24 -5.05
C ILE A 152 -9.80 3.83 -3.73
N VAL A 153 -9.01 4.72 -3.16
CA VAL A 153 -9.41 5.50 -1.98
C VAL A 153 -10.04 6.82 -2.42
N LEU A 154 -11.23 7.10 -1.92
CA LEU A 154 -12.00 8.32 -2.16
C LEU A 154 -12.26 9.09 -0.85
N GLY A 155 -12.55 10.38 -0.95
CA GLY A 155 -12.93 11.22 0.20
C GLY A 155 -11.76 11.59 1.12
N ALA A 156 -10.52 11.40 0.67
CA ALA A 156 -9.35 11.83 1.43
C ALA A 156 -9.29 13.36 1.49
N SER A 157 -8.95 13.91 2.66
CA SER A 157 -8.82 15.36 2.86
C SER A 157 -7.50 15.90 2.30
N ASN A 158 -7.46 17.21 2.02
CA ASN A 158 -6.23 17.96 1.77
C ASN A 158 -5.59 18.50 3.06
N THR A 159 -6.22 18.32 4.22
CA THR A 159 -5.75 18.77 5.54
C THR A 159 -5.86 17.65 6.59
N MET A 160 -4.93 17.60 7.55
CA MET A 160 -4.91 16.55 8.58
C MET A 160 -5.87 16.82 9.74
N SER A 161 -6.25 18.09 10.00
CA SER A 161 -7.12 18.46 11.14
C SER A 161 -7.84 19.79 10.91
N PRO A 162 -9.09 19.79 10.41
CA PRO A 162 -9.87 21.01 10.26
C PRO A 162 -10.42 21.49 11.61
N GLY A 163 -9.58 22.08 12.48
CA GLY A 163 -10.09 22.71 13.71
C GLY A 163 -9.17 22.87 14.92
N VAL A 164 -7.90 22.46 14.85
CA VAL A 164 -6.93 22.64 15.94
C VAL A 164 -5.84 23.63 15.49
N GLU A 165 -5.31 24.43 16.44
CA GLU A 165 -4.25 25.41 16.25
C GLU A 165 -3.15 24.97 15.25
N PRO A 166 -2.51 25.89 14.49
CA PRO A 166 -1.76 25.61 13.25
C PRO A 166 -0.50 24.73 13.38
N VAL A 167 -0.21 24.24 14.59
CA VAL A 167 1.05 23.59 14.94
C VAL A 167 1.02 22.07 14.66
N ASP A 168 -0.15 21.43 14.70
CA ASP A 168 -0.27 19.96 14.51
C ASP A 168 -0.63 19.57 13.06
N ASP A 169 -1.08 20.54 12.24
CA ASP A 169 -1.59 20.33 10.88
C ASP A 169 -0.48 20.20 9.81
N GLU A 170 0.79 20.33 10.22
CA GLU A 170 1.95 20.14 9.33
C GLU A 170 2.65 18.79 9.50
N THR A 171 2.32 17.98 10.52
CA THR A 171 3.01 16.71 10.79
C THR A 171 2.67 15.66 9.71
N GLU A 172 3.65 15.30 8.89
CA GLU A 172 3.52 14.25 7.86
C GLU A 172 4.13 12.93 8.33
N ILE A 173 5.10 12.95 9.24
CA ILE A 173 5.78 11.72 9.72
C ILE A 173 5.75 11.71 11.24
N GLU A 174 5.24 10.63 11.82
CA GLU A 174 5.29 10.34 13.26
C GLU A 174 6.12 9.07 13.49
N VAL A 175 7.23 9.19 14.21
CA VAL A 175 8.02 8.03 14.62
C VAL A 175 7.54 7.59 15.99
N CYS A 176 7.05 6.36 16.07
CA CYS A 176 6.51 5.77 17.29
C CYS A 176 7.57 4.92 18.00
N ASP A 177 7.62 5.01 19.33
CA ASP A 177 8.37 4.06 20.15
C ASP A 177 7.60 2.74 20.35
N GLN A 178 8.26 1.79 20.99
CA GLN A 178 7.72 0.46 21.31
C GLN A 178 6.56 0.50 22.34
N ASN A 179 6.36 1.64 23.03
CA ASN A 179 5.25 1.86 23.96
C ASN A 179 4.08 2.60 23.29
N GLY A 180 4.25 3.09 22.05
CA GLY A 180 3.24 3.82 21.27
C GLY A 180 3.23 5.31 21.53
N SER A 181 4.24 5.79 22.25
CA SER A 181 4.48 7.22 22.39
C SER A 181 5.16 7.73 21.13
N ILE A 182 4.77 8.92 20.70
CA ILE A 182 5.38 9.59 19.55
C ILE A 182 6.73 10.13 20.00
N MET A 183 7.81 9.60 19.43
CA MET A 183 9.19 10.03 19.71
C MET A 183 9.54 11.32 18.99
N SER A 184 9.17 11.40 17.72
CA SER A 184 9.45 12.56 16.88
C SER A 184 8.33 12.76 15.86
N ARG A 185 8.12 14.04 15.53
CA ARG A 185 7.23 14.50 14.48
C ARG A 185 8.05 15.28 13.47
N PHE A 186 7.86 15.00 12.19
CA PHE A 186 8.48 15.76 11.12
C PHE A 186 7.40 16.42 10.27
N PRO A 187 7.52 17.72 9.99
CA PRO A 187 6.57 18.41 9.15
C PRO A 187 6.74 18.03 7.68
N ARG A 188 5.67 18.21 6.89
CA ARG A 188 5.67 18.06 5.43
C ARG A 188 6.71 19.00 4.81
N ARG A 189 7.73 18.47 4.14
CA ARG A 189 8.76 19.28 3.46
C ARG A 189 8.08 20.13 2.38
N ARG A 190 8.30 21.45 2.43
CA ARG A 190 7.84 22.37 1.38
C ARG A 190 8.77 22.25 0.18
N PRO A 191 8.27 22.34 -1.07
CA PRO A 191 9.11 22.29 -2.27
C PRO A 191 10.28 23.31 -2.26
N ASP A 192 10.08 24.46 -1.62
CA ASP A 192 11.08 25.54 -1.53
C ASP A 192 12.23 25.28 -0.53
N ASP A 193 12.18 24.22 0.28
CA ASP A 193 13.19 23.96 1.33
C ASP A 193 14.43 23.20 0.82
N SER A 194 14.54 23.03 -0.51
CA SER A 194 15.65 22.32 -1.17
C SER A 194 16.90 23.19 -1.44
N SER A 195 16.91 24.45 -0.99
CA SER A 195 18.05 25.35 -1.17
C SER A 195 18.85 25.56 0.11
N GLN A 196 19.61 24.56 0.60
CA GLN A 196 20.81 24.87 1.42
C GLN A 196 21.86 23.78 1.73
N ASP A 197 21.89 22.61 1.10
CA ASP A 197 23.04 21.69 1.26
C ASP A 197 23.83 21.52 -0.05
N GLN A 198 24.62 22.54 -0.43
CA GLN A 198 25.67 22.40 -1.43
C GLN A 198 27.00 22.00 -0.77
N ILE A 199 27.29 20.70 -0.79
CA ILE A 199 28.66 20.21 -0.68
C ILE A 199 29.33 20.46 -2.04
N GLN A 200 30.22 21.45 -2.09
CA GLN A 200 31.01 21.77 -3.27
C GLN A 200 31.96 20.62 -3.62
N SER A 201 31.99 20.22 -4.90
CA SER A 201 33.13 19.56 -5.52
C SER A 201 33.40 20.18 -6.90
N PRO A 202 34.66 20.36 -7.32
CA PRO A 202 35.00 21.33 -8.35
C PRO A 202 35.15 20.71 -9.74
N GLY A 203 34.71 21.46 -10.75
CA GLY A 203 35.30 21.46 -12.11
C GLY A 203 34.71 20.45 -13.11
N GLY A 204 33.77 20.92 -13.93
CA GLY A 204 33.34 20.25 -15.16
C GLY A 204 32.66 21.25 -16.09
N THR A 205 33.28 21.53 -17.22
CA THR A 205 32.88 22.48 -18.25
C THR A 205 31.49 22.23 -18.82
N ALA A 206 30.70 23.30 -18.97
CA ALA A 206 29.37 23.31 -19.55
C ALA A 206 29.34 22.81 -21.01
N MET A 207 28.41 21.91 -21.30
CA MET A 207 27.96 21.60 -22.66
C MET A 207 26.46 21.92 -22.76
N ASP A 208 26.13 22.71 -23.78
CA ASP A 208 24.79 23.18 -24.14
C ASP A 208 23.81 22.02 -24.35
N LYS A 209 22.71 22.00 -23.59
CA LYS A 209 21.51 21.22 -23.89
C LYS A 209 20.64 22.00 -24.87
N THR A 210 20.81 21.74 -26.16
CA THR A 210 19.84 22.12 -27.20
C THR A 210 18.80 21.03 -27.33
N GLY A 211 17.78 21.06 -26.46
CA GLY A 211 16.55 20.27 -26.57
C GLY A 211 15.36 21.14 -26.98
N PRO A 212 14.36 20.62 -27.72
CA PRO A 212 13.25 21.42 -28.23
C PRO A 212 12.40 22.01 -27.08
N PRO A 213 11.83 23.22 -27.25
CA PRO A 213 11.13 23.93 -26.18
C PRO A 213 9.76 23.30 -25.94
N GLY A 214 9.54 22.71 -24.75
CA GLY A 214 8.24 22.17 -24.36
C GLY A 214 8.16 21.30 -23.10
N SER A 215 9.27 20.85 -22.50
CA SER A 215 9.23 19.97 -21.31
C SER A 215 9.39 20.71 -19.97
N GLY A 216 8.77 21.88 -19.85
CA GLY A 216 8.78 22.72 -18.65
C GLY A 216 7.42 22.86 -17.97
N ALA A 217 6.56 21.84 -18.02
CA ALA A 217 5.23 21.90 -17.40
C ALA A 217 5.19 21.05 -16.12
N SER A 218 5.33 21.71 -14.97
CA SER A 218 4.87 21.22 -13.66
C SER A 218 3.36 21.01 -13.74
N GLY A 219 2.94 19.77 -13.95
CA GLY A 219 1.53 19.42 -14.11
C GLY A 219 1.00 18.85 -12.81
N SER A 220 0.38 19.69 -11.99
CA SER A 220 -0.45 19.27 -10.87
C SER A 220 -1.84 18.89 -11.41
N SER A 221 -2.32 17.68 -11.10
CA SER A 221 -3.74 17.36 -11.25
C SER A 221 -4.48 17.98 -10.07
N GLY A 222 -5.00 19.20 -10.25
CA GLY A 222 -5.99 19.74 -9.34
C GLY A 222 -7.25 18.88 -9.48
N GLY A 223 -7.48 17.97 -8.52
CA GLY A 223 -8.47 16.90 -8.60
C GLY A 223 -9.86 17.35 -9.08
N SER A 224 -10.65 16.39 -9.57
CA SER A 224 -11.98 16.69 -10.13
C SER A 224 -12.91 17.47 -9.19
N VAL A 225 -13.87 18.16 -9.80
CA VAL A 225 -15.03 18.78 -9.13
C VAL A 225 -15.75 17.70 -8.29
N GLY A 226 -15.57 17.72 -6.97
CA GLY A 226 -16.13 16.74 -6.02
C GLY A 226 -15.10 15.87 -5.29
N ASN A 227 -13.82 15.88 -5.68
CA ASN A 227 -12.73 15.32 -4.90
C ASN A 227 -11.49 16.24 -5.02
N PRO A 228 -11.46 17.35 -4.26
CA PRO A 228 -10.39 18.36 -4.39
C PRO A 228 -9.00 17.82 -4.01
N ALA A 229 -8.91 16.68 -3.32
CA ALA A 229 -7.67 15.99 -3.01
C ALA A 229 -7.21 14.98 -4.07
N GLY A 230 -8.10 14.61 -5.00
CA GLY A 230 -7.89 13.54 -5.97
C GLY A 230 -8.00 12.13 -5.35
N ALA A 231 -8.21 11.12 -6.20
CA ALA A 231 -8.30 9.73 -5.75
C ALA A 231 -6.91 9.10 -5.62
N VAL A 232 -6.77 8.13 -4.69
CA VAL A 232 -5.54 7.35 -4.52
C VAL A 232 -5.75 5.96 -5.08
N LEU A 233 -4.93 5.55 -6.05
CA LEU A 233 -4.89 4.16 -6.51
C LEU A 233 -3.92 3.37 -5.64
N CYS A 234 -4.37 2.25 -5.08
CA CYS A 234 -3.55 1.31 -4.33
C CYS A 234 -3.38 0.01 -5.13
N VAL A 235 -2.13 -0.40 -5.37
CA VAL A 235 -1.76 -1.68 -6.01
C VAL A 235 -0.52 -2.24 -5.31
N HIS A 236 -0.29 -3.55 -5.31
CA HIS A 236 0.90 -4.10 -4.66
C HIS A 236 2.19 -3.75 -5.43
N GLY A 237 2.24 -4.18 -6.69
CA GLY A 237 3.31 -3.96 -7.65
C GLY A 237 3.29 -2.52 -8.16
N GLY A 238 2.97 -2.34 -9.43
CA GLY A 238 2.96 -1.01 -10.02
C GLY A 238 2.12 -0.97 -11.30
N LEU A 239 2.52 -0.11 -12.22
CA LEU A 239 1.78 0.09 -13.47
C LEU A 239 2.12 -0.99 -14.50
N SER A 240 1.25 -1.15 -15.50
CA SER A 240 1.45 -2.07 -16.63
C SER A 240 1.38 -1.31 -17.96
N PRO A 241 2.21 -1.63 -18.96
CA PRO A 241 2.07 -1.07 -20.30
C PRO A 241 0.75 -1.47 -20.99
N LEU A 242 0.07 -2.51 -20.49
CA LEU A 242 -1.22 -2.98 -21.00
C LEU A 242 -2.41 -2.30 -20.33
N VAL A 243 -2.18 -1.59 -19.22
CA VAL A 243 -3.20 -0.94 -18.39
C VAL A 243 -2.92 0.55 -18.35
N ASP A 244 -3.67 1.30 -19.13
CA ASP A 244 -3.60 2.76 -19.15
C ASP A 244 -4.73 3.44 -18.37
N THR A 245 -5.72 2.67 -17.94
CA THR A 245 -6.91 3.14 -17.23
C THR A 245 -7.26 2.18 -16.09
N VAL A 246 -7.76 2.71 -14.98
CA VAL A 246 -8.24 1.89 -13.85
C VAL A 246 -9.37 0.94 -14.29
N ASP A 247 -10.20 1.36 -15.24
CA ASP A 247 -11.27 0.52 -15.77
C ASP A 247 -10.74 -0.74 -16.47
N LYS A 248 -9.55 -0.70 -17.10
CA LYS A 248 -8.92 -1.92 -17.64
C LYS A 248 -8.54 -2.91 -16.55
N ILE A 249 -8.17 -2.47 -15.34
CA ILE A 249 -7.91 -3.36 -14.20
C ILE A 249 -9.18 -4.12 -13.83
N ARG A 250 -10.35 -3.46 -13.89
CA ARG A 250 -11.66 -4.05 -13.57
C ARG A 250 -12.07 -5.18 -14.52
N LEU A 251 -11.49 -5.24 -15.72
CA LEU A 251 -11.81 -6.23 -16.75
C LEU A 251 -10.94 -7.49 -16.69
N ILE A 252 -9.89 -7.50 -15.85
CA ILE A 252 -8.99 -8.66 -15.73
C ILE A 252 -9.74 -9.84 -15.11
N ASP A 253 -9.56 -11.06 -15.64
CA ASP A 253 -10.01 -12.26 -14.92
C ASP A 253 -8.99 -12.59 -13.82
N ARG A 254 -9.29 -12.20 -12.57
CA ARG A 254 -8.35 -12.37 -11.45
C ARG A 254 -8.38 -13.76 -10.80
N LYS A 255 -9.44 -14.54 -11.05
CA LYS A 255 -9.77 -15.79 -10.32
C LYS A 255 -8.95 -16.98 -10.82
N GLN A 256 -7.65 -16.79 -10.86
CA GLN A 256 -6.67 -17.73 -11.36
C GLN A 256 -5.34 -17.52 -10.65
N GLU A 257 -4.43 -18.47 -10.85
CA GLU A 257 -3.03 -18.31 -10.48
C GLU A 257 -2.42 -17.09 -11.19
N VAL A 258 -1.49 -16.40 -10.52
CA VAL A 258 -0.80 -15.25 -11.12
C VAL A 258 -0.04 -15.72 -12.38
N PRO A 259 -0.34 -15.16 -13.56
CA PRO A 259 0.39 -15.50 -14.78
C PRO A 259 1.84 -15.03 -14.72
N HIS A 260 2.69 -15.63 -15.56
CA HIS A 260 4.10 -15.22 -15.68
C HIS A 260 4.30 -13.90 -16.45
N GLU A 261 3.28 -13.44 -17.18
CA GLU A 261 3.29 -12.20 -17.96
C GLU A 261 1.88 -11.60 -18.08
N GLY A 262 1.80 -10.36 -18.52
CA GLY A 262 0.55 -9.66 -18.78
C GLY A 262 0.06 -8.79 -17.62
N ALA A 263 -1.07 -8.10 -17.81
CA ALA A 263 -1.52 -7.03 -16.93
C ALA A 263 -1.64 -7.42 -15.45
N MET A 264 -2.13 -8.63 -15.15
CA MET A 264 -2.22 -9.13 -13.77
C MET A 264 -0.84 -9.35 -13.14
N CYS A 265 0.11 -9.89 -13.91
CA CYS A 265 1.50 -10.06 -13.46
C CYS A 265 2.13 -8.69 -13.18
N ASP A 266 2.02 -7.76 -14.12
CA ASP A 266 2.62 -6.43 -14.03
C ASP A 266 2.12 -5.63 -12.81
N LEU A 267 0.81 -5.69 -12.51
CA LEU A 267 0.21 -5.03 -11.35
C LEU A 267 0.75 -5.54 -10.01
N LEU A 268 1.30 -6.77 -9.98
CA LEU A 268 1.86 -7.40 -8.78
C LEU A 268 3.39 -7.36 -8.74
N TRP A 269 4.08 -7.13 -9.87
CA TRP A 269 5.54 -7.27 -9.96
C TRP A 269 6.31 -6.02 -10.42
N SER A 270 5.63 -5.01 -10.98
CA SER A 270 6.30 -3.84 -11.55
C SER A 270 6.78 -2.87 -10.48
N ASP A 271 7.83 -2.11 -10.80
CA ASP A 271 8.51 -1.21 -9.89
C ASP A 271 8.77 0.19 -10.49
N PRO A 272 8.57 1.28 -9.73
CA PRO A 272 9.03 2.59 -10.13
C PRO A 272 10.56 2.67 -10.05
N ASP A 273 11.18 3.34 -11.02
CA ASP A 273 12.64 3.59 -11.03
C ASP A 273 12.99 4.90 -11.74
N GLU A 274 14.19 5.42 -11.52
CA GLU A 274 14.71 6.66 -12.14
C GLU A 274 15.12 6.43 -13.61
N ILE A 275 14.15 6.02 -14.42
CA ILE A 275 14.29 5.78 -15.87
C ILE A 275 13.24 6.59 -16.64
N ASP A 276 13.45 6.75 -17.95
CA ASP A 276 12.43 7.29 -18.84
C ASP A 276 11.61 6.16 -19.47
N GLY A 277 10.28 6.25 -19.40
CA GLY A 277 9.37 5.28 -20.02
C GLY A 277 9.32 3.94 -19.29
N TRP A 278 9.32 2.84 -20.05
CA TRP A 278 9.26 1.47 -19.54
C TRP A 278 10.61 0.76 -19.69
N GLY A 279 11.01 0.00 -18.66
CA GLY A 279 12.19 -0.85 -18.65
C GLY A 279 11.86 -2.30 -18.29
N LEU A 280 12.77 -3.23 -18.59
CA LEU A 280 12.62 -4.61 -18.16
C LEU A 280 12.93 -4.74 -16.67
N SER A 281 12.04 -5.42 -15.94
CA SER A 281 12.24 -5.67 -14.51
C SER A 281 13.39 -6.66 -14.27
N PRO A 282 14.32 -6.36 -13.33
CA PRO A 282 15.36 -7.31 -12.93
C PRO A 282 14.79 -8.53 -12.20
N ARG A 283 13.52 -8.50 -11.79
CA ARG A 283 12.83 -9.61 -11.11
C ARG A 283 12.50 -10.77 -12.04
N GLY A 284 12.60 -10.56 -13.36
CA GLY A 284 12.18 -11.54 -14.37
C GLY A 284 10.66 -11.58 -14.61
N ALA A 285 9.90 -10.69 -13.96
CA ALA A 285 8.46 -10.47 -14.13
C ALA A 285 8.12 -8.99 -13.91
N GLY A 286 7.08 -8.49 -14.59
CA GLY A 286 6.71 -7.08 -14.58
C GLY A 286 7.70 -6.15 -15.27
N PHE A 287 7.55 -4.85 -15.05
CA PHE A 287 8.34 -3.80 -15.69
C PHE A 287 8.90 -2.79 -14.69
N LEU A 288 9.97 -2.12 -15.07
CA LEU A 288 10.34 -0.83 -14.49
C LEU A 288 9.55 0.29 -15.17
N PHE A 289 9.17 1.34 -14.45
CA PHE A 289 8.49 2.49 -15.03
C PHE A 289 8.94 3.83 -14.43
N GLY A 290 9.05 4.83 -15.30
CA GLY A 290 9.53 6.17 -14.98
C GLY A 290 8.47 7.17 -14.52
N ALA A 291 8.94 8.37 -14.17
CA ALA A 291 8.12 9.50 -13.75
C ALA A 291 7.09 9.93 -14.83
N ASP A 292 7.47 9.84 -16.10
CA ASP A 292 6.61 10.18 -17.24
C ASP A 292 5.41 9.25 -17.34
N ILE A 293 5.61 7.95 -17.09
CA ILE A 293 4.54 6.95 -17.07
C ILE A 293 3.57 7.23 -15.94
N VAL A 294 4.07 7.48 -14.72
CA VAL A 294 3.25 7.80 -13.55
C VAL A 294 2.42 9.06 -13.81
N LYS A 295 3.04 10.12 -14.34
CA LYS A 295 2.37 11.38 -14.65
C LYS A 295 1.24 11.20 -15.66
N VAL A 296 1.48 10.47 -16.75
CA VAL A 296 0.46 10.21 -17.78
C VAL A 296 -0.68 9.37 -17.21
N PHE A 297 -0.37 8.33 -16.44
CA PHE A 297 -1.37 7.46 -15.84
C PHE A 297 -2.25 8.21 -14.83
N ASN A 298 -1.64 8.97 -13.92
CA ASN A 298 -2.37 9.76 -12.93
C ASN A 298 -3.28 10.81 -13.57
N HIS A 299 -2.75 11.57 -14.54
CA HIS A 299 -3.55 12.55 -15.27
C HIS A 299 -4.73 11.91 -16.00
N ARG A 300 -4.52 10.77 -16.68
CA ARG A 300 -5.58 10.08 -17.43
C ARG A 300 -6.69 9.53 -16.53
N ASN A 301 -6.36 9.15 -15.31
CA ASN A 301 -7.28 8.51 -14.37
C ASN A 301 -7.78 9.43 -13.26
N ASP A 302 -7.44 10.72 -13.32
CA ASP A 302 -7.72 11.71 -12.28
C ASP A 302 -7.29 11.24 -10.87
N LEU A 303 -6.06 10.73 -10.81
CA LEU A 303 -5.42 10.31 -9.58
C LEU A 303 -4.49 11.42 -9.08
N SER A 304 -4.44 11.57 -7.77
CA SER A 304 -3.46 12.43 -7.10
C SER A 304 -2.25 11.65 -6.60
N LEU A 305 -2.42 10.36 -6.33
CA LEU A 305 -1.37 9.50 -5.77
C LEU A 305 -1.57 8.04 -6.22
N ILE A 306 -0.46 7.36 -6.48
CA ILE A 306 -0.40 5.90 -6.46
C ILE A 306 0.28 5.47 -5.17
N ALA A 307 -0.37 4.64 -4.37
CA ALA A 307 0.24 3.98 -3.22
C ALA A 307 0.53 2.51 -3.57
N ARG A 308 1.74 2.06 -3.28
CA ARG A 308 2.19 0.70 -3.59
C ARG A 308 3.14 0.12 -2.53
N ALA A 309 3.50 -1.16 -2.66
CA ALA A 309 4.29 -1.90 -1.66
C ALA A 309 5.55 -2.56 -2.27
N HIS A 310 5.82 -3.85 -2.03
CA HIS A 310 6.72 -4.77 -2.80
C HIS A 310 8.24 -4.46 -2.85
N GLN A 311 8.65 -3.20 -2.79
CA GLN A 311 10.06 -2.79 -2.71
C GLN A 311 10.41 -2.43 -1.28
N LEU A 312 11.38 -3.18 -0.73
CA LEU A 312 11.99 -2.85 0.54
C LEU A 312 12.57 -1.43 0.51
N VAL A 313 12.14 -0.60 1.46
CA VAL A 313 12.65 0.75 1.67
C VAL A 313 13.09 0.89 3.13
N MET A 314 14.25 1.51 3.36
CA MET A 314 14.91 1.48 4.67
C MET A 314 14.15 2.27 5.73
N GLU A 315 13.46 3.32 5.30
CA GLU A 315 12.69 4.28 6.09
C GLU A 315 11.23 3.84 6.29
N GLY A 316 10.84 2.66 5.80
CA GLY A 316 9.47 2.14 5.86
C GLY A 316 8.52 2.75 4.83
N PHE A 317 8.86 3.89 4.22
CA PHE A 317 8.17 4.44 3.05
C PHE A 317 9.15 5.20 2.15
N LYS A 318 8.80 5.39 0.88
CA LYS A 318 9.57 6.19 -0.07
C LYS A 318 8.64 6.84 -1.09
N GLU A 319 8.74 8.15 -1.21
CA GLU A 319 8.05 8.91 -2.25
C GLU A 319 8.97 9.11 -3.46
N MET A 320 8.39 9.05 -4.66
CA MET A 320 9.09 9.28 -5.92
C MET A 320 8.27 10.19 -6.82
N PHE A 321 8.95 10.80 -7.80
CA PHE A 321 8.34 11.56 -8.90
C PHE A 321 7.41 12.68 -8.41
N ASP A 322 7.98 13.65 -7.68
CA ASP A 322 7.23 14.77 -7.07
C ASP A 322 6.10 14.30 -6.15
N ALA A 323 6.33 13.19 -5.44
CA ALA A 323 5.41 12.56 -4.52
C ALA A 323 4.07 12.12 -5.13
N SER A 324 4.06 11.87 -6.45
CA SER A 324 2.90 11.33 -7.19
C SER A 324 2.76 9.81 -7.09
N ILE A 325 3.79 9.14 -6.55
CA ILE A 325 3.77 7.73 -6.16
C ILE A 325 4.49 7.55 -4.82
N VAL A 326 4.00 6.63 -3.99
CA VAL A 326 4.62 6.24 -2.72
C VAL A 326 4.71 4.72 -2.61
N THR A 327 5.88 4.25 -2.19
CA THR A 327 6.10 2.89 -1.70
C THR A 327 5.94 2.87 -0.18
N VAL A 328 5.10 1.99 0.35
CA VAL A 328 4.88 1.76 1.78
C VAL A 328 5.32 0.33 2.12
N TRP A 329 6.11 0.18 3.17
CA TRP A 329 6.67 -1.09 3.63
C TRP A 329 6.38 -1.31 5.11
N SER A 330 5.72 -2.41 5.46
CA SER A 330 5.18 -2.64 6.81
C SER A 330 5.86 -3.79 7.59
N ALA A 331 6.98 -4.33 7.08
CA ALA A 331 7.74 -5.41 7.71
C ALA A 331 9.13 -4.92 8.24
N PRO A 332 9.24 -4.51 9.52
CA PRO A 332 10.47 -3.92 10.06
C PRO A 332 11.56 -4.96 10.30
N ASN A 333 12.81 -4.56 10.10
CA ASN A 333 13.99 -5.42 10.11
C ASN A 333 13.71 -6.70 9.32
N TYR A 334 13.38 -6.52 8.04
CA TYR A 334 12.88 -7.56 7.16
C TYR A 334 13.79 -8.79 7.20
N CYS A 335 13.16 -9.95 7.35
CA CYS A 335 13.83 -11.24 7.51
C CYS A 335 14.90 -11.27 8.61
N TYR A 336 14.71 -10.44 9.63
CA TYR A 336 15.56 -10.31 10.81
C TYR A 336 17.00 -9.85 10.49
N ARG A 337 17.22 -9.24 9.32
CA ARG A 337 18.57 -8.89 8.83
C ARG A 337 18.69 -7.55 8.14
N CYS A 338 17.65 -7.08 7.45
CA CYS A 338 17.76 -5.90 6.60
C CYS A 338 17.94 -4.60 7.40
N GLY A 339 17.50 -4.53 8.66
CA GLY A 339 17.67 -3.36 9.52
C GLY A 339 16.81 -2.14 9.16
N ASN A 340 15.86 -2.27 8.22
CA ASN A 340 14.88 -1.24 7.89
C ASN A 340 13.87 -1.02 9.04
N VAL A 341 13.23 0.15 9.06
CA VAL A 341 12.00 0.38 9.82
C VAL A 341 10.78 0.07 8.95
N ALA A 342 9.59 0.13 9.54
CA ALA A 342 8.32 -0.03 8.84
C ALA A 342 7.46 1.22 8.97
N ALA A 343 6.51 1.40 8.06
CA ALA A 343 5.53 2.46 8.12
C ALA A 343 4.12 1.97 7.74
N VAL A 344 3.12 2.74 8.16
CA VAL A 344 1.76 2.75 7.60
C VAL A 344 1.41 4.16 7.14
N LEU A 345 0.54 4.26 6.13
CA LEU A 345 0.07 5.52 5.55
C LEU A 345 -1.38 5.77 5.98
N GLU A 346 -1.63 6.84 6.73
CA GLU A 346 -2.96 7.28 7.15
C GLU A 346 -3.47 8.39 6.24
N LEU A 347 -4.68 8.22 5.73
CA LEU A 347 -5.44 9.22 4.99
C LEU A 347 -6.66 9.63 5.83
N SER A 348 -6.80 10.94 6.10
CA SER A 348 -7.92 11.50 6.85
C SER A 348 -9.14 11.74 5.96
N GLU A 349 -10.33 11.73 6.56
CA GLU A 349 -11.58 12.07 5.87
C GLU A 349 -11.72 13.58 5.66
N ASP A 350 -12.27 13.97 4.51
CA ASP A 350 -12.68 15.34 4.27
C ASP A 350 -14.03 15.65 4.94
N GLU A 351 -14.00 16.43 6.03
CA GLU A 351 -15.20 16.86 6.76
C GLU A 351 -16.09 17.83 5.97
N SER A 352 -15.68 18.28 4.78
CA SER A 352 -16.47 19.19 3.94
C SER A 352 -17.77 18.56 3.42
N GLY A 353 -17.93 17.23 3.52
CA GLY A 353 -19.11 16.50 3.04
C GLY A 353 -19.27 16.52 1.52
N THR A 354 -18.26 17.00 0.77
CA THR A 354 -18.30 17.12 -0.69
C THR A 354 -17.83 15.87 -1.43
N GLY A 355 -17.22 14.90 -0.73
CA GLY A 355 -16.60 13.69 -1.31
C GLY A 355 -17.55 12.61 -1.86
N LEU A 356 -18.87 12.87 -1.89
CA LEU A 356 -19.92 11.93 -2.31
C LEU A 356 -20.82 12.55 -3.40
N PHE A 357 -20.24 13.04 -4.50
CA PHE A 357 -21.02 13.36 -5.70
C PHE A 357 -20.64 12.44 -6.87
N ALA A 358 -21.67 11.94 -7.54
CA ALA A 358 -21.57 10.99 -8.63
C ALA A 358 -20.79 11.57 -9.82
N ARG A 359 -19.93 10.72 -10.40
CA ARG A 359 -19.22 10.94 -11.67
C ARG A 359 -20.20 11.46 -12.74
N SER A 360 -20.03 12.69 -13.24
CA SER A 360 -20.59 13.06 -14.52
C SER A 360 -19.68 12.50 -15.61
N ASN A 361 -20.16 11.48 -16.33
CA ASN A 361 -19.51 10.98 -17.53
C ASN A 361 -19.25 12.13 -18.51
N GLY A 362 -17.98 12.31 -18.88
CA GLY A 362 -17.50 12.96 -20.10
C GLY A 362 -18.32 14.12 -20.64
N ASP A 363 -17.87 15.34 -20.38
CA ASP A 363 -18.10 16.44 -21.31
C ASP A 363 -16.78 17.16 -21.57
N VAL A 364 -16.18 16.84 -22.71
CA VAL A 364 -14.99 17.50 -23.23
C VAL A 364 -15.43 18.89 -23.71
N GLY A 365 -15.14 19.94 -22.93
CA GLY A 365 -15.22 21.32 -23.45
C GLY A 365 -16.09 22.33 -22.72
N ARG A 366 -16.20 22.29 -21.38
CA ARG A 366 -16.70 23.45 -20.60
C ARG A 366 -15.70 23.94 -19.57
N SER A 367 -14.59 24.48 -20.08
CA SER A 367 -13.90 25.58 -19.40
C SER A 367 -14.63 26.88 -19.76
N ASP A 368 -15.73 27.19 -19.08
CA ASP A 368 -16.21 28.58 -19.09
C ASP A 368 -17.05 28.95 -17.85
N GLY A 369 -16.56 29.95 -17.12
CA GLY A 369 -17.41 30.94 -16.44
C GLY A 369 -18.03 30.56 -15.08
N GLY A 370 -17.26 30.07 -14.11
CA GLY A 370 -17.66 30.09 -12.70
C GLY A 370 -16.89 31.18 -11.96
N THR A 371 -17.54 32.28 -11.59
CA THR A 371 -16.96 33.41 -10.86
C THR A 371 -16.29 32.97 -9.55
N GLY A 372 -14.97 32.85 -9.59
CA GLY A 372 -14.15 32.65 -8.40
C GLY A 372 -14.23 33.86 -7.49
N VAL A 373 -14.77 33.65 -6.29
CA VAL A 373 -14.52 34.55 -5.16
C VAL A 373 -13.03 34.43 -4.86
N MET A 374 -12.25 35.42 -5.27
CA MET A 374 -10.84 35.53 -4.90
C MET A 374 -10.77 35.74 -3.39
N MET A 375 -10.41 34.68 -2.65
CA MET A 375 -9.83 34.81 -1.32
C MET A 375 -8.39 35.32 -1.51
N GLU A 376 -8.20 36.63 -1.37
CA GLU A 376 -6.87 37.23 -1.24
C GLU A 376 -6.18 36.68 0.03
N GLY A 377 -5.04 36.01 -0.14
CA GLY A 377 -4.11 35.67 0.96
C GLY A 377 -3.86 34.18 1.25
N GLY A 378 -4.36 33.25 0.44
CA GLY A 378 -4.17 31.81 0.65
C GLY A 378 -2.92 31.23 -0.03
N MET A 379 -2.14 30.44 0.71
CA MET A 379 -1.03 29.60 0.22
C MET A 379 -1.40 28.80 -1.05
N PRO A 380 -0.47 28.50 -1.97
CA PRO A 380 -0.75 27.60 -3.08
C PRO A 380 -1.18 26.22 -2.52
N PRO A 381 -2.20 25.57 -3.11
CA PRO A 381 -2.69 24.28 -2.63
C PRO A 381 -1.56 23.23 -2.72
N ARG A 382 -1.33 22.53 -1.61
CA ARG A 382 -0.39 21.39 -1.56
C ARG A 382 -0.92 20.29 -2.50
N SER A 383 -0.04 19.68 -3.29
CA SER A 383 -0.41 18.67 -4.29
C SER A 383 -0.81 17.35 -3.62
N GLY A 384 -2.04 16.89 -3.83
CA GLY A 384 -2.57 15.60 -3.38
C GLY A 384 -3.06 15.55 -1.92
N PRO A 385 -3.63 14.40 -1.48
CA PRO A 385 -4.26 14.29 -0.18
C PRO A 385 -3.25 14.54 0.95
N ALA A 386 -3.75 15.09 2.05
CA ALA A 386 -3.03 15.05 3.30
C ALA A 386 -2.80 13.59 3.68
N ARG A 387 -1.55 13.30 4.02
CA ARG A 387 -1.07 11.98 4.39
C ARG A 387 -0.25 12.07 5.64
N ARG A 388 -0.30 11.01 6.44
CA ARG A 388 0.55 10.84 7.62
C ARG A 388 1.18 9.46 7.60
N TYR A 389 2.50 9.41 7.70
CA TYR A 389 3.24 8.17 7.86
C TYR A 389 3.51 7.92 9.34
N ARG A 390 3.00 6.81 9.87
CA ARG A 390 3.40 6.33 11.20
C ARG A 390 4.50 5.30 11.05
N VAL A 391 5.71 5.68 11.43
CA VAL A 391 6.91 4.86 11.37
C VAL A 391 7.08 4.11 12.68
N PHE A 392 7.33 2.81 12.61
CA PHE A 392 7.51 1.95 13.77
C PHE A 392 8.65 0.96 13.58
N GLN A 393 9.21 0.51 14.71
CA GLN A 393 10.33 -0.41 14.73
C GLN A 393 9.87 -1.86 14.85
N ALA A 394 10.84 -2.74 14.66
CA ALA A 394 10.76 -4.15 14.97
C ALA A 394 10.22 -4.41 16.38
N ALA A 395 9.28 -5.35 16.52
CA ALA A 395 8.85 -5.88 17.80
C ALA A 395 10.07 -6.40 18.61
N PRO A 396 10.06 -6.29 19.94
CA PRO A 396 11.18 -6.69 20.78
C PRO A 396 11.63 -8.12 20.50
N GLN A 397 12.93 -8.37 20.52
CA GLN A 397 13.49 -9.68 20.14
C GLN A 397 12.99 -10.83 21.03
N ASP A 398 12.68 -10.54 22.29
CA ASP A 398 12.12 -11.51 23.24
C ASP A 398 10.70 -11.94 22.88
N SER A 399 9.95 -11.09 22.17
CA SER A 399 8.60 -11.39 21.69
C SER A 399 8.60 -12.22 20.39
N ARG A 400 9.68 -12.12 19.59
CA ARG A 400 9.78 -12.68 18.24
C ARG A 400 10.10 -14.18 18.16
N GLY A 401 10.13 -14.89 19.30
CA GLY A 401 10.29 -16.34 19.41
C GLY A 401 11.19 -16.97 18.33
N MET A 402 12.51 -16.89 18.47
CA MET A 402 13.40 -17.53 17.48
C MET A 402 13.08 -19.03 17.33
N PRO A 403 12.83 -19.56 16.12
CA PRO A 403 12.81 -20.99 15.91
C PRO A 403 14.22 -21.56 16.04
N ALA A 404 14.30 -22.83 16.45
CA ALA A 404 15.51 -23.56 16.81
C ALA A 404 16.60 -23.70 15.71
N LYS A 405 16.40 -23.16 14.51
CA LYS A 405 17.39 -23.16 13.42
C LYS A 405 17.40 -21.84 12.65
N LYS A 406 18.60 -21.32 12.41
CA LYS A 406 18.85 -20.20 11.49
C LYS A 406 18.33 -20.57 10.09
N PRO A 407 17.61 -19.67 9.39
CA PRO A 407 17.18 -19.91 8.02
C PRO A 407 18.40 -20.05 7.09
N VAL A 408 18.28 -20.89 6.07
CA VAL A 408 19.28 -21.03 5.00
C VAL A 408 19.24 -19.78 4.14
N ALA A 409 20.41 -19.25 3.77
CA ALA A 409 20.58 -17.91 3.22
C ALA A 409 20.02 -17.71 1.79
N ASP A 410 19.60 -18.77 1.11
CA ASP A 410 19.48 -18.77 -0.36
C ASP A 410 18.16 -18.21 -0.91
N TYR A 411 17.22 -17.81 -0.05
CA TYR A 411 15.89 -17.40 -0.51
C TYR A 411 15.76 -15.92 -0.90
N PHE A 412 16.83 -15.13 -1.04
CA PHE A 412 16.78 -13.65 -1.01
C PHE A 412 16.87 -12.90 -2.35
N LEU A 413 16.49 -13.52 -3.47
CA LEU A 413 16.46 -12.83 -4.75
C LEU A 413 15.10 -12.95 -5.42
#